data_AF-A0A841V447-F1
#
_entry.id   AF-A0A841V447-F1
#
_cell.length_a   1.000
_cell.length_b   1.000
_cell.length_c   1.000
_cell.angle_alpha   90.00
_cell.angle_beta   90.00
_cell.angle_gamma   90.00
#
_symmetry.space_group_name_H-M   'P 1'
#
loop_
_entity.id
_entity.type
_entity.pdbx_description
1 polymer ?
#
loop_
_entity_poly.entity_id
_entity_poly.type
_entity_poly.pdbx_seq_one_letter_code
_entity_poly.pdbx_strand_id
1 'polypeptide(L)'
;MPNTNVFRGSDATLVLAVDNKATEEGKLADGLISEYEFSNIVGRLRNVQVNVHNEVKPYHEIGKRFPSELRPGNVNVTGVAERAHINGALLRLLLGDAANSPPPGDPLAQPTFNIVISIKNPAFPANSSKLVLFGVKFENWNFSLPEDDFVMEAVTFRALRIGSEETAG
;
A
#
# COMPACT_ATOMS: atom_id res chain seq x y z
N MET A 1 8.70 -5.55 25.84
CA MET A 1 9.15 -5.04 24.52
C MET A 1 7.89 -4.67 23.75
N PRO A 2 7.70 -3.41 23.30
CA PRO A 2 6.53 -3.07 22.50
C PRO A 2 6.65 -3.79 21.15
N ASN A 3 5.52 -4.23 20.62
CA ASN A 3 5.42 -4.98 19.37
C ASN A 3 5.95 -4.12 18.19
N THR A 4 7.22 -4.32 17.80
CA THR A 4 7.98 -3.49 16.82
C THR A 4 7.59 -3.69 15.36
N ASN A 5 6.58 -4.52 15.08
CA ASN A 5 6.19 -4.87 13.71
C ASN A 5 5.08 -3.96 13.14
N VAL A 6 4.63 -2.96 13.91
CA VAL A 6 3.61 -2.01 13.49
C VAL A 6 4.23 -0.65 13.25
N PHE A 7 4.35 -0.26 11.99
CA PHE A 7 4.78 1.08 11.60
C PHE A 7 3.56 1.99 11.54
N ARG A 8 3.65 3.16 12.19
CA ARG A 8 2.59 4.18 12.19
C ARG A 8 3.13 5.45 11.57
N GLY A 9 2.48 5.92 10.51
CA GLY A 9 2.74 7.23 9.91
C GLY A 9 1.50 8.11 10.04
N SER A 10 1.69 9.36 10.47
CA SER A 10 0.59 10.33 10.52
C SER A 10 0.08 10.64 9.11
N ASP A 11 1.01 10.77 8.17
CA ASP A 11 0.75 11.21 6.79
C ASP A 11 1.48 10.31 5.79
N ALA A 12 0.76 9.91 4.74
CA ALA A 12 1.31 9.18 3.63
C ALA A 12 0.75 9.67 2.30
N THR A 13 1.54 9.56 1.25
CA THR A 13 1.13 9.91 -0.11
C THR A 13 0.92 8.64 -0.93
N LEU A 14 -0.22 8.57 -1.60
CA LEU A 14 -0.55 7.51 -2.54
C LEU A 14 -0.07 7.91 -3.94
N VAL A 15 0.72 7.04 -4.55
CA VAL A 15 1.34 7.25 -5.86
C VAL A 15 0.97 6.09 -6.77
N LEU A 16 0.71 6.36 -8.05
CA LEU A 16 0.49 5.29 -9.02
C LEU A 16 1.81 4.57 -9.33
N ALA A 17 1.79 3.23 -9.31
CA ALA A 17 3.00 2.42 -9.51
C ALA A 17 3.28 2.25 -11.02
N VAL A 18 3.93 3.24 -11.62
CA VAL A 18 4.33 3.22 -13.05
C VAL A 18 5.63 2.42 -13.28
N ASP A 19 6.30 2.01 -12.21
CA ASP A 19 7.67 1.50 -12.22
C ASP A 19 7.86 0.22 -13.05
N ASN A 20 6.77 -0.47 -13.44
CA ASN A 20 6.84 -1.68 -14.25
C ASN A 20 5.88 -1.65 -15.45
N LYS A 21 6.23 -0.82 -16.46
CA LYS A 21 5.52 -0.71 -17.76
C LYS A 21 5.43 -2.02 -18.56
N ALA A 22 6.13 -3.08 -18.15
CA ALA A 22 6.02 -4.41 -18.75
C ALA A 22 4.75 -5.16 -18.31
N THR A 23 4.17 -4.81 -17.16
CA THR A 23 2.92 -5.42 -16.65
C THR A 23 1.69 -4.66 -17.13
N GLU A 24 0.58 -5.37 -17.35
CA GLU A 24 -0.70 -4.74 -17.76
C GLU A 24 -1.18 -3.72 -16.72
N GLU A 25 -1.00 -4.02 -15.43
CA GLU A 25 -1.34 -3.12 -14.32
C GLU A 25 -0.56 -1.80 -14.35
N GLY A 26 0.73 -1.85 -14.74
CA GLY A 26 1.57 -0.66 -14.90
C GLY A 26 1.21 0.17 -16.13
N LYS A 27 0.74 -0.46 -17.21
CA LYS A 27 0.22 0.25 -18.40
C LYS A 27 -1.09 0.96 -18.10
N LEU A 28 -1.97 0.34 -17.33
CA LEU A 28 -3.21 0.99 -16.87
C LEU A 28 -2.91 2.20 -16.00
N ALA A 29 -1.93 2.10 -15.09
CA ALA A 29 -1.47 3.23 -14.30
C ALA A 29 -0.94 4.39 -15.17
N ASP A 30 -0.10 4.10 -16.18
CA ASP A 30 0.44 5.10 -17.12
C ASP A 30 -0.67 5.76 -17.96
N GLY A 31 -1.66 4.97 -18.40
CA GLY A 31 -2.83 5.45 -19.13
C GLY A 31 -3.69 6.41 -18.30
N LEU A 32 -3.95 6.07 -17.03
CA LEU A 32 -4.71 6.92 -16.11
C LEU A 32 -4.00 8.24 -15.79
N ILE A 33 -2.68 8.22 -15.65
CA ILE A 33 -1.89 9.45 -15.46
C ILE A 33 -2.00 10.36 -16.70
N SER A 34 -1.87 9.77 -17.88
CA SER A 34 -1.90 10.49 -19.16
C SER A 34 -3.27 11.09 -19.45
N GLU A 35 -4.34 10.38 -19.11
CA GLU A 35 -5.72 10.78 -19.42
C GLU A 35 -6.23 11.92 -18.54
N TYR A 36 -5.82 11.95 -17.28
CA TYR A 36 -6.31 12.94 -16.31
C TYR A 36 -5.27 14.02 -15.96
N GLU A 37 -4.14 14.06 -16.67
CA GLU A 37 -2.99 14.94 -16.39
C GLU A 37 -2.58 14.93 -14.91
N PHE A 38 -2.73 13.78 -14.25
CA PHE A 38 -2.48 13.72 -12.81
C PHE A 38 -1.00 13.90 -12.52
N SER A 39 -0.69 14.68 -11.48
CA SER A 39 0.57 14.48 -10.77
C SER A 39 0.63 13.03 -10.31
N ASN A 40 1.81 12.38 -10.34
CA ASN A 40 1.97 10.99 -9.92
C ASN A 40 1.34 10.67 -8.54
N ILE A 41 1.13 11.71 -7.71
CA ILE A 41 0.37 11.65 -6.45
C ILE A 41 -1.13 11.71 -6.73
N VAL A 42 -1.81 10.60 -6.48
CA VAL A 42 -3.27 10.45 -6.70
C VAL A 42 -4.11 10.61 -5.43
N GLY A 43 -3.46 10.64 -4.26
CA GLY A 43 -4.17 10.83 -3.01
C GLY A 43 -3.26 10.99 -1.79
N ARG A 44 -3.89 11.39 -0.67
CA ARG A 44 -3.24 11.51 0.65
C ARG A 44 -3.95 10.62 1.65
N LEU A 45 -3.18 9.81 2.34
CA LEU A 45 -3.62 8.88 3.38
C LEU A 45 -3.28 9.44 4.75
N ARG A 46 -4.20 9.29 5.71
CA ARG A 46 -4.00 9.68 7.11
C ARG A 46 -4.09 8.49 8.05
N ASN A 47 -3.31 8.56 9.13
CA ASN A 47 -3.28 7.57 10.21
C ASN A 47 -3.06 6.14 9.66
N VAL A 48 -1.98 5.98 8.90
CA VAL A 48 -1.65 4.71 8.26
C VAL A 48 -0.95 3.80 9.26
N GLN A 49 -1.46 2.58 9.38
CA GLN A 49 -0.83 1.52 10.16
C GLN A 49 -0.45 0.38 9.23
N VAL A 50 0.82 0.00 9.26
CA VAL A 50 1.36 -1.10 8.47
C VAL A 50 1.77 -2.22 9.42
N ASN A 51 1.34 -3.44 9.12
CA ASN A 51 1.70 -4.65 9.83
C ASN A 51 2.50 -5.57 8.91
N VAL A 52 3.72 -5.89 9.33
CA VAL A 52 4.57 -6.89 8.67
C VAL A 52 4.52 -8.18 9.49
N HIS A 53 3.92 -9.21 8.91
CA HIS A 53 3.81 -10.53 9.52
C HIS A 53 4.74 -11.52 8.82
N ASN A 54 5.73 -12.01 9.56
CA ASN A 54 6.62 -13.07 9.09
C ASN A 54 6.11 -14.41 9.61
N GLU A 55 5.77 -15.32 8.70
CA GLU A 55 5.47 -16.69 9.07
C GLU A 55 6.76 -17.38 9.49
N VAL A 56 6.81 -17.90 10.72
CA VAL A 56 7.96 -18.67 11.23
C VAL A 56 7.46 -20.04 11.63
N LYS A 57 8.03 -21.09 11.06
CA LYS A 57 7.60 -22.48 11.30
C LYS A 57 8.67 -23.23 12.09
N PRO A 58 8.31 -23.91 13.20
CA PRO A 58 9.24 -24.70 13.97
C PRO A 58 9.55 -26.03 13.28
N TYR A 59 10.82 -26.33 13.10
CA TYR A 59 11.30 -27.63 12.64
C TYR A 59 11.67 -28.49 13.84
N HIS A 60 11.16 -29.73 13.86
CA HIS A 60 11.42 -30.71 14.90
C HIS A 60 12.16 -31.90 14.30
N GLU A 61 13.35 -32.18 14.82
CA GLU A 61 14.02 -33.45 14.55
C GLU A 61 13.29 -34.61 15.23
N ILE A 62 13.32 -35.77 14.59
CA ILE A 62 12.70 -37.00 15.11
C ILE A 62 13.23 -37.28 16.52
N GLY A 63 12.33 -37.41 17.49
CA GLY A 63 12.66 -37.72 18.88
C GLY A 63 12.92 -36.52 19.79
N LYS A 64 12.96 -35.29 19.27
CA LYS A 64 13.06 -34.08 20.11
C LYS A 64 11.69 -33.45 20.37
N ARG A 65 11.48 -32.99 21.61
CA ARG A 65 10.26 -32.28 22.03
C ARG A 65 10.34 -30.77 21.81
N PHE A 66 11.55 -30.22 21.78
CA PHE A 66 11.78 -28.82 21.43
C PHE A 66 12.16 -28.70 19.96
N PRO A 67 11.77 -27.61 19.28
CA PRO A 67 12.19 -27.35 17.92
C PRO A 67 13.71 -27.17 17.86
N SER A 68 14.34 -27.79 16.87
CA SER A 68 15.78 -27.66 16.64
C SER A 68 16.13 -26.42 15.83
N GLU A 69 15.19 -25.93 15.01
CA GLU A 69 15.39 -24.78 14.13
C GLU A 69 14.06 -24.04 13.90
N LEU A 70 14.13 -22.72 13.70
CA LEU A 70 13.02 -21.90 13.22
C LEU A 70 13.26 -21.58 11.74
N ARG A 71 12.34 -22.02 10.88
CA ARG A 71 12.45 -21.77 9.44
C ARG A 71 11.61 -20.55 9.04
N PRO A 72 12.20 -19.58 8.32
CA PRO A 72 11.46 -18.45 7.79
C PRO A 72 10.53 -18.92 6.66
N GLY A 73 9.28 -18.45 6.70
CA GLY A 73 8.26 -18.66 5.69
C GLY A 73 7.96 -17.35 4.95
N ASN A 74 6.70 -17.19 4.54
CA ASN A 74 6.27 -16.03 3.77
C ASN A 74 6.23 -14.75 4.63
N VAL A 75 6.48 -13.62 3.97
CA VAL A 75 6.33 -12.29 4.54
C VAL A 75 5.05 -11.67 4.00
N ASN A 76 4.11 -11.39 4.89
CA ASN A 76 2.83 -10.79 4.54
C ASN A 76 2.83 -9.33 5.01
N VAL A 77 2.64 -8.40 4.06
CA VAL A 77 2.53 -6.97 4.35
C VAL A 77 1.07 -6.54 4.20
N THR A 78 0.47 -6.17 5.32
CA THR A 78 -0.93 -5.72 5.40
C THR A 78 -0.97 -4.34 6.05
N GLY A 79 -2.04 -3.58 5.82
CA GLY A 79 -2.20 -2.32 6.50
C GLY A 79 -3.61 -1.77 6.43
N VAL A 80 -3.83 -0.76 7.27
CA VAL A 80 -5.09 -0.02 7.34
C VAL A 80 -4.78 1.47 7.30
N ALA A 81 -5.68 2.24 6.67
CA ALA A 81 -5.66 3.70 6.70
C ALA A 81 -7.05 4.19 7.12
N GLU A 82 -7.08 5.20 8.00
CA GLU A 82 -8.34 5.73 8.51
C GLU A 82 -9.08 6.51 7.42
N ARG A 83 -8.35 7.40 6.75
CA ARG A 83 -8.90 8.26 5.68
C ARG A 83 -7.94 8.31 4.50
N ALA A 84 -8.49 8.24 3.30
CA ALA A 84 -7.78 8.53 2.06
C ALA A 84 -8.55 9.61 1.27
N HIS A 85 -7.91 10.75 1.06
CA HIS A 85 -8.38 11.76 0.13
C HIS A 85 -7.87 11.38 -1.25
N ILE A 86 -8.77 11.02 -2.16
CA ILE A 86 -8.42 10.58 -3.52
C ILE A 86 -9.09 11.50 -4.54
N ASN A 87 -8.42 11.78 -5.65
CA ASN A 87 -8.98 12.57 -6.75
C ASN A 87 -10.31 11.99 -7.27
N GLY A 88 -11.17 12.86 -7.81
CA GLY A 88 -12.53 12.55 -8.26
C GLY A 88 -12.67 11.48 -9.36
N ALA A 89 -11.58 10.99 -9.96
CA ALA A 89 -11.57 9.83 -10.88
C ALA A 89 -11.51 8.47 -10.13
N LEU A 90 -11.93 8.45 -8.87
CA LEU A 90 -11.72 7.39 -7.88
C LEU A 90 -12.10 5.98 -8.37
N LEU A 91 -13.28 5.83 -8.98
CA LEU A 91 -13.75 4.52 -9.46
C LEU A 91 -12.86 3.96 -10.56
N ARG A 92 -12.38 4.82 -11.47
CA ARG A 92 -11.52 4.41 -12.58
C ARG A 92 -10.10 4.13 -12.11
N LEU A 93 -9.62 4.85 -11.10
CA LEU A 93 -8.33 4.55 -10.47
C LEU A 93 -8.34 3.20 -9.73
N LEU A 94 -9.45 2.83 -9.08
CA LEU A 94 -9.55 1.59 -8.31
C LEU A 94 -9.90 0.36 -9.16
N LEU A 95 -10.79 0.54 -10.14
CA LEU A 95 -11.30 -0.54 -10.98
C LEU A 95 -10.61 -0.64 -12.34
N GLY A 96 -9.78 0.35 -12.70
CA GLY A 96 -9.14 0.41 -14.01
C GLY A 96 -10.18 0.43 -15.12
N ASP A 97 -9.95 -0.40 -16.13
CA ASP A 97 -10.85 -0.52 -17.28
C ASP A 97 -12.21 -1.14 -16.93
N ALA A 98 -12.36 -1.79 -15.77
CA ALA A 98 -13.65 -2.29 -15.30
C ALA A 98 -14.63 -1.16 -14.94
N ALA A 99 -14.16 0.08 -14.78
CA ALA A 99 -15.04 1.24 -14.61
C ALA A 99 -15.69 1.71 -15.93
N ASN A 100 -15.23 1.21 -17.09
CA ASN A 100 -15.80 1.58 -18.39
C ASN A 100 -17.08 0.79 -18.67
N SER A 101 -17.99 1.39 -19.44
CA SER A 101 -19.23 0.76 -19.89
C SER A 101 -19.25 0.61 -21.41
N PRO A 102 -19.40 -0.60 -21.96
CA PRO A 102 -19.46 -1.89 -21.27
C PRO A 102 -18.08 -2.30 -20.70
N PRO A 103 -18.04 -3.10 -19.61
CA PRO A 103 -16.77 -3.60 -19.10
C PRO A 103 -16.04 -4.42 -20.17
N PRO A 104 -14.72 -4.28 -20.30
CA PRO A 104 -13.95 -5.13 -21.22
C PRO A 104 -14.03 -6.60 -20.79
N GLY A 105 -13.78 -7.49 -21.75
CA GLY A 105 -13.67 -8.92 -21.47
C GLY A 105 -12.48 -9.23 -20.54
N ASP A 106 -12.55 -10.35 -19.84
CA ASP A 106 -11.51 -10.79 -18.91
C ASP A 106 -10.12 -10.88 -19.58
N PRO A 107 -9.03 -10.54 -18.86
CA PRO A 107 -8.96 -10.22 -17.43
C PRO A 107 -9.12 -8.72 -17.09
N LEU A 108 -9.86 -8.43 -16.02
CA LEU A 108 -9.97 -7.08 -15.45
C LEU A 108 -8.77 -6.79 -14.53
N ALA A 109 -7.70 -6.25 -15.10
CA ALA A 109 -6.53 -5.83 -14.34
C ALA A 109 -6.83 -4.55 -13.52
N GLN A 110 -6.45 -4.58 -12.24
CA GLN A 110 -6.55 -3.42 -11.35
C GLN A 110 -5.23 -2.64 -11.36
N PRO A 111 -5.27 -1.29 -11.38
CA PRO A 111 -4.08 -0.48 -11.25
C PRO A 111 -3.35 -0.78 -9.94
N THR A 112 -2.01 -0.76 -9.98
CA THR A 112 -1.18 -0.92 -8.79
C THR A 112 -0.76 0.43 -8.23
N PHE A 113 -0.68 0.50 -6.90
CA PHE A 113 -0.31 1.71 -6.19
C PHE A 113 0.98 1.52 -5.40
N ASN A 114 1.68 2.60 -5.12
CA ASN A 114 2.74 2.67 -4.13
C ASN A 114 2.30 3.64 -3.03
N ILE A 115 2.56 3.30 -1.77
CA ILE A 115 2.32 4.21 -0.63
C ILE A 115 3.66 4.65 -0.08
N VAL A 116 3.88 5.95 -0.02
CA VAL A 116 5.08 6.55 0.60
C VAL A 116 4.67 7.17 1.93
N ILE A 117 5.19 6.63 3.02
CA ILE A 117 4.93 7.06 4.39
C ILE A 117 6.15 7.81 4.90
N SER A 118 5.95 9.03 5.42
CA SER A 118 7.02 9.76 6.09
C SER A 118 6.98 9.45 7.58
N ILE A 119 8.05 8.87 8.09
CA ILE A 119 8.22 8.56 9.51
C ILE A 119 9.19 9.58 10.09
N LYS A 120 8.69 10.42 10.99
CA LYS A 120 9.53 11.28 11.81
C LYS A 120 9.91 10.54 13.08
N ASN A 121 11.22 10.48 13.38
CA ASN A 121 11.67 9.90 14.63
C ASN A 121 11.42 10.90 15.78
N PRO A 122 10.54 10.60 16.75
CA PRO A 122 10.27 11.52 17.85
C PRO A 122 11.49 11.71 18.78
N ALA A 123 12.41 10.74 18.81
CA ALA A 123 13.65 10.84 19.59
C ALA A 123 14.75 11.64 18.88
N PHE A 124 14.70 11.72 17.55
CA PHE A 124 15.67 12.47 16.72
C PHE A 124 14.94 13.23 15.61
N PRO A 125 14.39 14.43 15.90
CA PRO A 125 13.54 15.17 14.96
C PRO A 125 14.25 15.61 13.67
N ALA A 126 15.58 15.68 13.69
CA ALA A 126 16.40 16.01 12.51
C ALA A 126 16.45 14.86 11.48
N ASN A 127 16.16 13.63 11.90
CA ASN A 127 16.20 12.47 11.01
C ASN A 127 14.77 12.09 10.59
N SER A 128 14.56 12.02 9.27
CA SER A 128 13.32 11.52 8.69
C SER A 128 13.61 10.29 7.84
N SER A 129 12.80 9.26 8.05
CA SER A 129 12.84 8.04 7.24
C SER A 129 11.60 8.00 6.36
N LYS A 130 11.76 7.57 5.12
CA LYS A 130 10.66 7.29 4.20
C LYS A 130 10.47 5.78 4.14
N LEU A 131 9.24 5.33 4.31
CA LEU A 131 8.85 3.95 4.14
C LEU A 131 8.01 3.86 2.87
N VAL A 132 8.42 3.01 1.93
CA VAL A 132 7.74 2.82 0.65
C VAL A 132 7.15 1.42 0.61
N LEU A 133 5.82 1.36 0.47
CA LEU A 133 5.09 0.14 0.18
C LEU A 133 4.87 0.06 -1.33
N PHE A 134 5.26 -1.05 -1.93
CA PHE A 134 5.19 -1.24 -3.37
C PHE A 134 4.11 -2.24 -3.75
N GLY A 135 3.44 -1.99 -4.88
CA GLY A 135 2.42 -2.90 -5.42
C GLY A 135 1.24 -3.09 -4.47
N VAL A 136 0.78 -1.98 -3.89
CA VAL A 136 -0.36 -1.93 -2.99
C VAL A 136 -1.66 -2.14 -3.76
N LYS A 137 -2.50 -3.03 -3.24
CA LYS A 137 -3.89 -3.22 -3.65
C LYS A 137 -4.82 -3.04 -2.46
N PHE A 138 -5.94 -2.36 -2.69
CA PHE A 138 -6.97 -2.14 -1.68
C PHE A 138 -7.91 -3.33 -1.64
N GLU A 139 -8.08 -3.93 -0.47
CA GLU A 139 -9.01 -5.05 -0.27
C GLU A 139 -10.43 -4.57 0.00
N ASN A 140 -10.54 -3.52 0.82
CA ASN A 140 -11.82 -2.92 1.18
C ASN A 140 -11.68 -1.42 1.20
N TRP A 141 -12.71 -0.76 0.69
CA TRP A 141 -12.84 0.68 0.72
C TRP A 141 -14.31 1.06 0.76
N ASN A 142 -14.62 2.06 1.58
CA ASN A 142 -15.91 2.71 1.60
C ASN A 142 -15.71 4.18 1.27
N PHE A 143 -16.60 4.78 0.47
CA PHE A 143 -16.55 6.21 0.16
C PHE A 143 -17.69 6.93 0.86
N SER A 144 -17.36 8.04 1.51
CA SER A 144 -18.33 9.04 1.92
C SER A 144 -18.27 10.17 0.91
N LEU A 145 -19.44 10.65 0.47
CA LEU A 145 -19.59 11.74 -0.51
C LEU A 145 -20.12 13.00 0.20
N PRO A 146 -19.31 13.68 1.03
CA PRO A 146 -19.64 15.03 1.46
C PRO A 146 -19.59 15.99 0.26
N GLU A 147 -20.31 17.11 0.36
CA GLU A 147 -20.51 18.06 -0.74
C GLU A 147 -19.20 18.65 -1.31
N ASP A 148 -18.12 18.66 -0.51
CA ASP A 148 -16.87 19.38 -0.79
C ASP A 148 -15.62 18.49 -0.96
N ASP A 149 -15.66 17.17 -0.69
CA ASP A 149 -14.46 16.31 -0.77
C ASP A 149 -14.81 14.83 -1.04
N PHE A 150 -13.88 14.08 -1.64
CA PHE A 150 -13.99 12.63 -1.79
C PHE A 150 -13.11 11.94 -0.76
N VAL A 151 -13.73 11.34 0.26
CA VAL A 151 -13.02 10.68 1.35
C VAL A 151 -13.35 9.19 1.34
N MET A 152 -12.31 8.36 1.21
CA MET A 152 -12.42 6.95 1.55
C MET A 152 -12.15 6.77 3.04
N GLU A 153 -12.98 5.97 3.69
CA GLU A 153 -12.86 5.67 5.11
C GLU A 153 -12.62 4.16 5.32
N ALA A 154 -11.90 3.84 6.40
CA ALA A 154 -11.63 2.47 6.84
C ALA A 154 -11.04 1.58 5.73
N VAL A 155 -10.01 2.10 5.06
CA VAL A 155 -9.37 1.44 3.93
C VAL A 155 -8.42 0.35 4.43
N THR A 156 -8.54 -0.87 3.90
CA THR A 156 -7.59 -1.96 4.15
C THR A 156 -6.84 -2.31 2.87
N PHE A 157 -5.55 -2.60 3.00
CA PHE A 157 -4.68 -2.87 1.85
C PHE A 157 -3.66 -3.97 2.12
N ARG A 158 -3.16 -4.55 1.03
CA ARG A 158 -1.99 -5.43 1.01
C ARG A 158 -0.93 -4.89 0.07
N ALA A 159 0.33 -5.10 0.41
CA ALA A 159 1.46 -4.70 -0.41
C ALA A 159 2.29 -5.92 -0.82
N LEU A 160 2.94 -5.85 -1.98
CA LEU A 160 3.87 -6.89 -2.45
C LEU A 160 5.19 -6.86 -1.67
N ARG A 161 5.69 -5.66 -1.38
CA ARG A 161 6.96 -5.47 -0.64
C ARG A 161 6.99 -4.13 0.07
N ILE A 162 7.88 -4.03 1.04
CA ILE A 162 8.17 -2.84 1.84
C ILE A 162 9.65 -2.49 1.70
N GLY A 163 9.98 -1.21 1.59
CA GLY A 163 11.35 -0.70 1.58
C GLY A 163 11.46 0.57 2.40
N SER A 164 12.65 0.88 2.89
CA SER A 164 12.92 2.11 3.64
C SER A 164 14.05 2.88 2.99
N GLU A 165 13.87 4.18 2.85
CA GLU A 165 14.89 5.14 2.44
C GLU A 165 15.14 6.08 3.62
N GLU A 166 16.37 6.10 4.13
CA GLU A 166 16.77 7.08 5.12
C GLU A 166 17.25 8.33 4.42
N THR A 167 16.67 9.48 4.76
CA THR A 167 17.26 10.77 4.41
C THR A 167 18.14 11.16 5.60
N ALA A 168 19.44 10.86 5.51
CA ALA A 168 20.41 11.38 6.45
C ALA A 168 20.45 12.92 6.31
N GLY A 169 20.31 13.62 7.43
CA GLY A 169 20.56 15.06 7.52
C GLY A 169 22.04 15.37 7.54
#